data_AF-A0A928TQL4-F1
#
_entry.id   AF-A0A928TQL4-F1
#
_cell.length_a   1.000
_cell.length_b   1.000
_cell.length_c   1.000
_cell.angle_alpha   90.00
_cell.angle_beta   90.00
_cell.angle_gamma   90.00
#
_symmetry.space_group_name_H-M   'P 1'
#
loop_
_entity.id
_entity.type
_entity.pdbx_description
1 polymer ?
#
loop_
_entity_poly.entity_id
_entity_poly.type
_entity_poly.pdbx_seq_one_letter_code
_entity_poly.pdbx_strand_id
1 'polypeptide(L)'
;MPSVLPVTALAVLAALASPVSAQRTIGGNSGPQYNYVCPNADGGPPLDCYFDAVRHLYTMCRHVKSIEIIEWGFEKSQEGVNNAKTISCIDKQRGNMHKPYQAALRAASISKQATDAVRDLQTVWVASLEDLTWRPGETGDDYLTRTVTPYMEFEERIAGIQIIVDTVKAHVRPAPSKSAAPKAATPKSAAK
;
A
#
# COMPACT_ATOMS: atom_id res chain seq x y z
N MET A 1 83.77 -14.49 -13.37
CA MET A 1 82.63 -15.34 -12.97
C MET A 1 81.66 -14.51 -12.15
N PRO A 2 80.34 -14.77 -12.23
CA PRO A 2 79.35 -13.84 -12.80
C PRO A 2 78.45 -13.14 -11.75
N SER A 3 77.73 -12.10 -12.18
CA SER A 3 76.56 -11.47 -11.52
C SER A 3 76.19 -10.21 -12.33
N VAL A 4 74.95 -9.86 -12.70
CA VAL A 4 73.59 -10.22 -12.26
C VAL A 4 72.60 -9.98 -13.43
N LEU A 5 71.55 -10.80 -13.53
CA LEU A 5 70.42 -10.72 -14.47
C LEU A 5 69.16 -10.11 -13.77
N PRO A 6 68.08 -9.76 -14.51
CA PRO A 6 67.19 -8.65 -14.20
C PRO A 6 66.02 -8.98 -13.25
N VAL A 7 65.54 -7.94 -12.57
CA VAL A 7 64.36 -7.95 -11.69
C VAL A 7 63.08 -7.96 -12.53
N THR A 8 62.42 -9.12 -12.59
CA THR A 8 61.02 -9.26 -13.00
C THR A 8 60.12 -9.15 -11.77
N ALA A 9 59.39 -8.04 -11.65
CA ALA A 9 58.38 -7.88 -10.61
C ALA A 9 57.05 -8.52 -11.07
N LEU A 10 56.77 -9.71 -10.55
CA LEU A 10 55.44 -10.33 -10.55
C LEU A 10 54.59 -9.60 -9.49
N ALA A 11 53.63 -8.78 -9.91
CA ALA A 11 52.63 -8.21 -9.00
C ALA A 11 51.35 -9.04 -9.07
N VAL A 12 51.02 -9.63 -7.93
CA VAL A 12 49.86 -10.50 -7.64
C VAL A 12 48.55 -9.74 -7.91
N LEU A 13 47.68 -10.30 -8.77
CA LEU A 13 46.28 -9.91 -8.87
C LEU A 13 45.53 -10.35 -7.61
N ALA A 14 45.49 -9.46 -6.61
CA ALA A 14 44.56 -9.57 -5.50
C ALA A 14 43.18 -9.05 -5.92
N ALA A 15 42.16 -9.82 -5.55
CA ALA A 15 40.76 -9.63 -5.88
C ALA A 15 40.22 -8.21 -5.56
N LEU A 16 39.52 -7.63 -6.54
CA LEU A 16 38.50 -6.63 -6.29
C LEU A 16 37.27 -7.01 -7.13
N ALA A 17 36.51 -7.97 -6.62
CA ALA A 17 35.08 -8.01 -6.86
C ALA A 17 34.49 -6.76 -6.18
N SER A 18 34.54 -5.63 -6.87
CA SER A 18 33.84 -4.43 -6.42
C SER A 18 32.34 -4.76 -6.39
N PRO A 19 31.64 -4.57 -5.26
CA PRO A 19 30.20 -4.71 -5.24
C PRO A 19 29.66 -3.69 -6.24
N VAL A 20 28.82 -4.16 -7.16
CA VAL A 20 28.03 -3.29 -8.03
C VAL A 20 27.32 -2.28 -7.13
N SER A 21 27.86 -1.05 -7.13
CA SER A 21 27.32 0.06 -6.41
C SER A 21 25.94 0.33 -6.98
N ALA A 22 24.93 0.24 -6.11
CA ALA A 22 23.53 0.39 -6.43
C ALA A 22 23.28 1.57 -7.37
N GLN A 23 22.62 1.28 -8.48
CA GLN A 23 22.03 2.26 -9.39
C GLN A 23 21.16 3.21 -8.55
N ARG A 24 21.62 4.44 -8.36
CA ARG A 24 20.91 5.49 -7.64
C ARG A 24 19.77 5.97 -8.53
N THR A 25 18.60 5.36 -8.40
CA THR A 25 17.38 5.82 -9.08
C THR A 25 16.92 7.12 -8.41
N ILE A 26 16.91 8.21 -9.18
CA ILE A 26 16.13 9.40 -8.86
C ILE A 26 14.66 8.95 -8.99
N GLY A 27 14.00 8.72 -7.85
CA GLY A 27 12.72 8.01 -7.72
C GLY A 27 12.78 6.63 -7.01
N GLY A 28 13.83 6.36 -6.23
CA GLY A 28 14.20 5.08 -5.58
C GLY A 28 13.07 4.16 -5.07
N ASN A 29 13.11 2.83 -5.24
CA ASN A 29 14.27 1.94 -5.01
C ASN A 29 14.15 0.59 -5.75
N SER A 30 15.30 -0.01 -6.06
CA SER A 30 15.46 -1.28 -6.79
C SER A 30 15.63 -2.46 -5.82
N GLY A 31 14.52 -3.07 -5.39
CA GLY A 31 14.50 -4.28 -4.55
C GLY A 31 13.24 -5.10 -4.85
N PRO A 32 13.27 -6.44 -4.73
CA PRO A 32 12.24 -7.31 -5.27
C PRO A 32 10.90 -7.36 -4.49
N GLN A 33 10.58 -6.43 -3.59
CA GLN A 33 9.52 -6.62 -2.55
C GLN A 33 8.61 -5.42 -2.19
N TYR A 34 8.59 -4.30 -2.92
CA TYR A 34 7.83 -3.11 -2.47
C TYR A 34 6.34 -3.14 -2.87
N ASN A 35 5.44 -3.03 -1.88
CA ASN A 35 4.00 -2.95 -2.11
C ASN A 35 3.58 -1.54 -2.60
N TYR A 36 3.58 -1.34 -3.92
CA TYR A 36 3.14 -0.08 -4.57
C TYR A 36 1.73 0.38 -4.14
N VAL A 37 0.91 -0.52 -3.60
CA VAL A 37 -0.44 -0.17 -3.15
C VAL A 37 -0.42 0.69 -1.88
N CYS A 38 0.54 0.46 -0.98
CA CYS A 38 0.69 1.18 0.28
C CYS A 38 2.17 1.57 0.51
N PRO A 39 2.68 2.54 -0.26
CA PRO A 39 4.10 2.89 -0.29
C PRO A 39 4.67 3.33 1.08
N ASN A 40 3.85 3.84 2.00
CA ASN A 40 4.30 4.36 3.29
C ASN A 40 4.12 3.39 4.46
N ALA A 41 3.59 2.19 4.22
CA ALA A 41 3.21 1.23 5.25
C ALA A 41 3.70 -0.20 4.95
N ASP A 42 4.76 -0.33 4.14
CA ASP A 42 5.29 -1.63 3.76
C ASP A 42 5.83 -2.41 4.98
N GLY A 43 5.44 -3.68 5.09
CA GLY A 43 5.73 -4.52 6.27
C GLY A 43 5.03 -4.11 7.57
N GLY A 44 4.16 -3.09 7.56
CA GLY A 44 3.41 -2.61 8.71
C GLY A 44 2.11 -3.40 9.00
N PRO A 45 1.38 -3.03 10.08
CA PRO A 45 0.05 -3.56 10.37
C PRO A 45 -0.91 -3.47 9.15
N PRO A 46 -1.81 -4.46 8.95
CA PRO A 46 -2.71 -4.47 7.80
C PRO A 46 -3.60 -3.23 7.65
N LEU A 47 -4.01 -2.61 8.77
CA LEU A 47 -4.81 -1.39 8.76
C LEU A 47 -4.02 -0.21 8.20
N ASP A 48 -2.74 -0.09 8.56
CA ASP A 48 -1.89 1.01 8.12
C ASP A 48 -1.67 0.97 6.60
N CYS A 49 -1.44 -0.23 6.06
CA CYS A 49 -1.37 -0.42 4.61
C CYS A 49 -2.68 -0.05 3.91
N TYR A 50 -3.83 -0.45 4.44
CA TYR A 50 -5.12 -0.07 3.86
C TYR A 50 -5.36 1.45 3.92
N PHE A 51 -5.05 2.11 5.04
CA PHE A 51 -5.22 3.56 5.19
C PHE A 51 -4.31 4.36 4.27
N ASP A 52 -3.06 3.92 4.07
CA ASP A 52 -2.17 4.52 3.08
C ASP A 52 -2.70 4.31 1.66
N ALA A 53 -3.17 3.09 1.34
CA ALA A 53 -3.75 2.77 0.04
C ALA A 53 -4.98 3.62 -0.30
N VAL A 54 -5.86 3.92 0.66
CA VAL A 54 -7.04 4.78 0.46
C VAL A 54 -6.63 6.12 -0.17
N ARG A 55 -5.63 6.77 0.41
CA ARG A 55 -5.12 8.07 -0.07
C ARG A 55 -4.34 7.90 -1.37
N HIS A 56 -3.40 6.97 -1.39
CA HIS A 56 -2.46 6.80 -2.49
C HIS A 56 -3.19 6.46 -3.78
N LEU A 57 -4.07 5.45 -3.75
CA LEU A 57 -4.78 4.99 -4.93
C LEU A 57 -5.80 6.01 -5.44
N TYR A 58 -6.45 6.77 -4.55
CA TYR A 58 -7.31 7.89 -4.93
C TYR A 58 -6.51 8.98 -5.65
N THR A 59 -5.37 9.37 -5.07
CA THR A 59 -4.47 10.39 -5.62
C THR A 59 -4.01 10.02 -7.03
N MET A 60 -3.68 8.74 -7.25
CA MET A 60 -3.28 8.24 -8.57
C MET A 60 -4.34 8.51 -9.64
N CYS A 61 -5.62 8.20 -9.37
CA CYS A 61 -6.68 8.47 -10.35
C CYS A 61 -7.03 9.93 -10.48
N ARG A 62 -6.95 10.70 -9.39
CA ARG A 62 -7.08 12.17 -9.46
C ARG A 62 -6.00 12.79 -10.35
N HIS A 63 -4.77 12.30 -10.30
CA HIS A 63 -3.70 12.76 -11.19
C HIS A 63 -3.96 12.40 -12.65
N VAL A 64 -4.38 11.17 -12.94
CA VAL A 64 -4.79 10.77 -14.29
C VAL A 64 -5.88 11.73 -14.79
N LYS A 65 -6.87 12.02 -13.96
CA LYS A 65 -7.94 12.94 -14.33
C LYS A 65 -7.46 14.38 -14.55
N SER A 66 -6.52 14.88 -13.73
CA SER A 66 -5.95 16.21 -13.95
C SER A 66 -5.18 16.31 -15.26
N ILE A 67 -4.52 15.23 -15.70
CA ILE A 67 -3.83 15.21 -17.00
C ILE A 67 -4.85 15.35 -18.13
N GLU A 68 -5.97 14.62 -18.06
CA GLU A 68 -7.06 14.76 -19.04
C GLU A 68 -7.63 16.19 -19.08
N ILE A 69 -7.82 16.81 -17.91
CA ILE A 69 -8.33 18.20 -17.83
C ILE A 69 -7.33 19.20 -18.40
N ILE A 70 -6.02 19.00 -18.17
CA ILE A 70 -4.97 19.86 -18.77
C ILE A 70 -4.95 19.70 -20.29
N GLU A 71 -5.10 18.48 -20.78
CA GLU A 71 -4.99 18.16 -22.21
C GLU A 71 -6.23 18.63 -23.00
N TRP A 72 -7.43 18.55 -22.40
CA TRP A 72 -8.70 18.73 -23.12
C TRP A 72 -9.63 19.79 -22.54
N GLY A 73 -9.33 20.34 -21.37
CA GLY A 73 -10.24 21.17 -20.59
C GLY A 73 -11.25 20.34 -19.80
N PHE A 74 -11.93 20.97 -18.84
CA PHE A 74 -12.86 20.31 -17.92
C PHE A 74 -14.00 19.57 -18.65
N GLU A 75 -14.74 20.26 -19.52
CA GLU A 75 -15.92 19.74 -20.20
C GLU A 75 -15.59 18.56 -21.13
N LYS A 76 -14.48 18.63 -21.86
CA LYS A 76 -14.08 17.60 -22.84
C LYS A 76 -13.19 16.52 -22.25
N SER A 77 -12.79 16.63 -20.98
CA SER A 77 -12.00 15.61 -20.29
C SER A 77 -12.71 14.24 -20.21
N GLN A 78 -13.99 14.19 -20.56
CA GLN A 78 -14.84 13.00 -20.57
C GLN A 78 -15.17 12.49 -21.99
N GLU A 79 -14.72 13.17 -23.03
CA GLU A 79 -15.03 12.82 -24.40
C GLU A 79 -13.99 11.83 -24.96
N GLY A 80 -14.46 10.80 -25.67
CA GLY A 80 -13.62 9.87 -26.43
C GLY A 80 -12.70 8.97 -25.59
N VAL A 81 -11.53 8.62 -26.14
CA VAL A 81 -10.48 7.79 -25.51
C VAL A 81 -9.95 8.39 -24.19
N ASN A 82 -10.30 9.64 -23.87
CA ASN A 82 -9.81 10.35 -22.70
C ASN A 82 -10.51 9.87 -21.44
N ASN A 83 -11.84 9.72 -21.43
CA ASN A 83 -12.55 9.11 -20.29
C ASN A 83 -12.10 7.66 -20.02
N ALA A 84 -11.57 6.98 -21.04
CA ALA A 84 -11.03 5.64 -20.88
C ALA A 84 -9.84 5.61 -19.91
N LYS A 85 -9.03 6.67 -19.79
CA LYS A 85 -7.87 6.68 -18.88
C LYS A 85 -8.31 6.75 -17.41
N THR A 86 -9.20 7.68 -17.05
CA THR A 86 -9.74 7.78 -15.69
C THR A 86 -10.54 6.54 -15.31
N ILE A 87 -11.45 6.06 -16.19
CA ILE A 87 -12.21 4.82 -15.94
C ILE A 87 -11.26 3.62 -15.76
N SER A 88 -10.27 3.47 -16.66
CA SER A 88 -9.27 2.41 -16.55
C SER A 88 -8.45 2.53 -15.26
N CYS A 89 -8.14 3.75 -14.81
CA CYS A 89 -7.50 3.96 -13.52
C CYS A 89 -8.40 3.46 -12.39
N ILE A 90 -9.67 3.88 -12.34
CA ILE A 90 -10.61 3.48 -11.29
C ILE A 90 -10.71 1.96 -11.20
N ASP A 91 -10.89 1.28 -12.33
CA ASP A 91 -10.96 -0.19 -12.37
C ASP A 91 -9.68 -0.85 -11.87
N LYS A 92 -8.52 -0.35 -12.32
CA LYS A 92 -7.21 -0.83 -11.87
C LYS A 92 -7.04 -0.66 -10.37
N GLN A 93 -7.40 0.50 -9.83
CA GLN A 93 -7.21 0.78 -8.41
C GLN A 93 -8.21 0.02 -7.52
N ARG A 94 -9.44 -0.22 -7.99
CA ARG A 94 -10.37 -1.14 -7.33
C ARG A 94 -9.77 -2.54 -7.21
N GLY A 95 -9.12 -3.02 -8.28
CA GLY A 95 -8.38 -4.28 -8.26
C GLY A 95 -7.24 -4.27 -7.24
N ASN A 96 -6.43 -3.21 -7.23
CA ASN A 96 -5.31 -3.07 -6.29
C ASN A 96 -5.75 -2.98 -4.82
N MET A 97 -6.90 -2.36 -4.55
CA MET A 97 -7.45 -2.20 -3.20
C MET A 97 -7.92 -3.52 -2.57
N HIS A 98 -8.25 -4.53 -3.39
CA HIS A 98 -8.87 -5.77 -2.90
C HIS A 98 -8.07 -6.44 -1.78
N LYS A 99 -6.75 -6.60 -1.94
CA LYS A 99 -5.90 -7.26 -0.94
C LYS A 99 -5.77 -6.46 0.37
N PRO A 100 -5.39 -5.16 0.35
CA PRO A 100 -5.36 -4.33 1.56
C PRO A 100 -6.69 -4.30 2.29
N TYR A 101 -7.81 -4.13 1.57
CA TYR A 101 -9.14 -4.07 2.18
C TYR A 101 -9.50 -5.36 2.92
N GLN A 102 -9.28 -6.53 2.30
CA GLN A 102 -9.53 -7.82 2.96
C GLN A 102 -8.62 -8.07 4.16
N ALA A 103 -7.37 -7.57 4.11
CA ALA A 103 -6.45 -7.65 5.25
C ALA A 103 -6.90 -6.74 6.41
N ALA A 104 -7.36 -5.52 6.09
CA ALA A 104 -7.91 -4.57 7.05
C ALA A 104 -9.19 -5.09 7.73
N LEU A 105 -10.13 -5.68 6.98
CA LEU A 105 -11.32 -6.31 7.55
C LEU A 105 -10.98 -7.42 8.55
N ARG A 106 -9.98 -8.26 8.24
CA ARG A 106 -9.51 -9.29 9.17
C ARG A 106 -8.89 -8.69 10.43
N ALA A 107 -8.08 -7.64 10.29
CA ALA A 107 -7.48 -6.95 11.44
C ALA A 107 -8.53 -6.22 12.31
N ALA A 108 -9.56 -5.64 11.69
CA ALA A 108 -10.65 -4.94 12.37
C ALA A 108 -11.68 -5.88 13.02
N SER A 109 -11.63 -7.19 12.73
CA SER A 109 -12.60 -8.19 13.22
C SER A 109 -12.67 -8.33 14.76
N ILE A 110 -11.73 -7.73 15.49
CA ILE A 110 -11.77 -7.60 16.96
C ILE A 110 -12.99 -6.82 17.46
N SER A 111 -13.61 -6.00 16.60
CA SER A 111 -14.81 -5.23 16.91
C SER A 111 -15.71 -5.13 15.70
N LYS A 112 -17.01 -5.39 15.91
CA LYS A 112 -18.02 -5.15 14.88
C LYS A 112 -18.01 -3.69 14.42
N GLN A 113 -17.88 -2.76 15.36
CA GLN A 113 -17.83 -1.33 15.07
C GLN A 113 -16.61 -0.97 14.19
N ALA A 114 -15.43 -1.54 14.48
CA ALA A 114 -14.24 -1.31 13.65
C ALA A 114 -14.42 -1.91 12.25
N THR A 115 -15.01 -3.10 12.16
CA THR A 115 -15.28 -3.75 10.86
C THR A 115 -16.25 -2.94 10.02
N ASP A 116 -17.34 -2.45 10.61
CA ASP A 116 -18.34 -1.63 9.92
C ASP A 116 -17.73 -0.29 9.48
N ALA A 117 -16.93 0.36 10.33
CA ALA A 117 -16.23 1.59 9.96
C ALA A 117 -15.24 1.41 8.78
N VAL A 118 -14.55 0.26 8.70
CA VAL A 118 -13.68 -0.07 7.55
C VAL A 118 -14.50 -0.26 6.25
N ARG A 119 -15.69 -0.87 6.33
CA ARG A 119 -16.61 -1.02 5.18
C ARG A 119 -17.14 0.35 4.73
N ASP A 120 -17.48 1.21 5.67
CA ASP A 120 -17.95 2.55 5.37
C ASP A 120 -16.87 3.37 4.68
N LEU A 121 -15.62 3.31 5.17
CA LEU A 121 -14.47 3.95 4.52
C LEU A 121 -14.27 3.42 3.09
N GLN A 122 -14.40 2.11 2.86
CA GLN A 122 -14.31 1.53 1.52
C GLN A 122 -15.41 2.08 0.60
N THR A 123 -16.63 2.25 1.12
CA THR A 123 -17.77 2.76 0.37
C THR A 123 -17.54 4.19 -0.07
N VAL A 124 -17.07 5.04 0.85
CA VAL A 124 -16.72 6.43 0.55
C VAL A 124 -15.60 6.49 -0.47
N TRP A 125 -14.52 5.72 -0.29
CA TRP A 125 -13.41 5.68 -1.25
C TRP A 125 -13.86 5.30 -2.67
N VAL A 126 -14.74 4.30 -2.80
CA VAL A 126 -15.32 3.90 -4.10
C VAL A 126 -16.14 5.04 -4.71
N ALA A 127 -17.00 5.69 -3.91
CA ALA A 127 -17.82 6.80 -4.37
C ALA A 127 -16.97 8.00 -4.79
N SER A 128 -15.94 8.35 -4.02
CA SER A 128 -15.02 9.45 -4.34
C SER A 128 -14.29 9.21 -5.66
N LEU A 129 -13.90 7.97 -5.97
CA LEU A 129 -13.29 7.62 -7.26
C LEU A 129 -14.23 7.87 -8.43
N GLU A 130 -15.48 7.43 -8.33
CA GLU A 130 -16.50 7.66 -9.36
C GLU A 130 -16.77 9.16 -9.55
N ASP A 131 -16.71 9.90 -8.45
CA ASP A 131 -16.91 11.33 -8.42
C ASP A 131 -15.71 12.13 -8.98
N LEU A 132 -14.62 11.51 -9.45
CA LEU A 132 -13.60 12.22 -10.24
C LEU A 132 -14.12 12.69 -11.62
N THR A 133 -15.30 12.23 -11.99
CA THR A 133 -16.00 12.61 -13.22
C THR A 133 -16.45 14.07 -13.12
N TRP A 134 -16.16 14.87 -14.16
CA TRP A 134 -16.72 16.22 -14.33
C TRP A 134 -18.26 16.18 -14.38
N ARG A 135 -18.92 17.17 -13.79
CA ARG A 135 -20.38 17.30 -13.75
C ARG A 135 -20.81 18.42 -14.69
N PRO A 136 -21.79 18.18 -15.59
CA PRO A 136 -22.29 19.23 -16.46
C PRO A 136 -22.77 20.46 -15.67
N GLY A 137 -22.26 21.63 -16.05
CA GLY A 137 -22.62 22.91 -15.42
C GLY A 137 -21.90 23.25 -14.13
N GLU A 138 -20.97 22.42 -13.63
CA GLU A 138 -20.10 22.81 -12.52
C GLU A 138 -18.99 23.77 -12.99
N THR A 139 -18.42 24.56 -12.08
CA THR A 139 -17.22 25.36 -12.38
C THR A 139 -15.94 24.57 -12.12
N GLY A 140 -14.81 25.04 -12.67
CA GLY A 140 -13.50 24.45 -12.37
C GLY A 140 -13.19 24.46 -10.87
N ASP A 141 -13.55 25.53 -10.17
CA ASP A 141 -13.34 25.66 -8.72
C ASP A 141 -14.23 24.71 -7.92
N ASP A 142 -15.49 24.53 -8.34
CA ASP A 142 -16.40 23.55 -7.73
C ASP A 142 -15.83 22.13 -7.88
N TYR A 143 -15.36 21.78 -9.08
CA TYR A 143 -14.73 20.49 -9.34
C TYR A 143 -13.47 20.27 -8.48
N LEU A 144 -12.58 21.27 -8.43
CA LEU A 144 -11.33 21.17 -7.67
C LEU A 144 -11.61 21.01 -6.18
N THR A 145 -12.59 21.74 -5.66
CA THR A 145 -13.05 21.61 -4.27
C THR A 145 -13.59 20.20 -4.04
N ARG A 146 -14.56 19.77 -4.85
CA ARG A 146 -15.23 18.47 -4.73
C ARG A 146 -14.28 17.27 -4.81
N THR A 147 -13.22 17.35 -5.62
CA THR A 147 -12.23 16.28 -5.78
C THR A 147 -11.05 16.36 -4.81
N VAL A 148 -10.98 17.38 -3.94
CA VAL A 148 -10.00 17.48 -2.85
C VAL A 148 -10.63 17.16 -1.50
N THR A 149 -11.89 17.53 -1.30
CA THR A 149 -12.64 17.25 -0.06
C THR A 149 -12.54 15.79 0.43
N PRO A 150 -12.55 14.75 -0.44
CA PRO A 150 -12.44 13.37 0.02
C PRO A 150 -11.21 13.07 0.87
N TYR A 151 -10.08 13.78 0.70
CA TYR A 151 -8.92 13.57 1.57
C TYR A 151 -9.24 13.84 3.04
N MET A 152 -9.97 14.92 3.33
CA MET A 152 -10.37 15.23 4.70
C MET A 152 -11.30 14.16 5.26
N GLU A 153 -12.28 13.72 4.47
CA GLU A 153 -13.21 12.67 4.90
C GLU A 153 -12.48 11.33 5.14
N PHE A 154 -11.48 11.00 4.32
CA PHE A 154 -10.63 9.82 4.57
C PHE A 154 -9.86 9.96 5.88
N GLU A 155 -9.22 11.09 6.14
CA GLU A 155 -8.50 11.33 7.40
C GLU A 155 -9.40 11.16 8.63
N GLU A 156 -10.56 11.81 8.62
CA GLU A 156 -11.50 11.78 9.74
C GLU A 156 -11.97 10.34 10.03
N ARG A 157 -12.32 9.58 8.98
CA ARG A 157 -12.74 8.18 9.12
C ARG A 157 -11.60 7.28 9.57
N ILE A 158 -10.40 7.46 9.03
CA ILE A 158 -9.20 6.70 9.42
C ILE A 158 -8.90 6.93 10.90
N ALA A 159 -8.88 8.18 11.35
CA ALA A 159 -8.67 8.53 12.74
C ALA A 159 -9.74 7.88 13.65
N GLY A 160 -11.00 7.91 13.23
CA GLY A 160 -12.09 7.23 13.93
C GLY A 160 -11.87 5.72 14.08
N ILE A 161 -11.45 5.04 13.01
CA ILE A 161 -11.16 3.60 13.03
C ILE A 161 -10.00 3.31 13.98
N GLN A 162 -8.92 4.11 13.94
CA GLN A 162 -7.77 3.95 14.83
C GLN A 162 -8.19 4.06 16.30
N ILE A 163 -8.98 5.07 16.67
CA ILE A 163 -9.51 5.25 18.03
C ILE A 163 -10.32 4.03 18.48
N ILE A 164 -11.22 3.50 17.63
CA ILE A 164 -12.02 2.32 17.96
C ILE A 164 -11.11 1.11 18.21
N VAL A 165 -10.16 0.86 17.31
CA VAL A 165 -9.26 -0.30 17.38
C VAL A 165 -8.37 -0.23 18.63
N ASP A 166 -7.80 0.94 18.92
CA ASP A 166 -6.91 1.12 20.07
C ASP A 166 -7.69 1.02 21.39
N THR A 167 -8.89 1.58 21.45
CA THR A 167 -9.78 1.45 22.60
C THR A 167 -10.14 -0.01 22.86
N VAL A 168 -10.53 -0.76 21.82
CA VAL A 168 -10.89 -2.18 21.95
C VAL A 168 -9.67 -2.99 22.39
N LYS A 169 -8.49 -2.78 21.79
CA LYS A 169 -7.26 -3.47 22.19
C LYS A 169 -6.86 -3.20 23.65
N ALA A 170 -7.07 -1.98 24.15
CA ALA A 170 -6.78 -1.63 25.54
C ALA A 170 -7.71 -2.33 26.55
N HIS A 171 -8.95 -2.64 26.16
CA HIS A 171 -9.96 -3.21 27.06
C HIS A 171 -10.19 -4.71 26.88
N VAL A 172 -9.75 -5.29 25.76
CA VAL A 172 -9.78 -6.74 25.54
C VAL A 172 -8.53 -7.35 26.15
N ARG A 173 -8.68 -8.01 27.30
CA ARG A 173 -7.63 -8.83 27.90
C ARG A 173 -7.25 -9.94 26.91
N PRO A 174 -5.97 -10.16 26.58
CA PRO A 174 -5.59 -11.26 25.70
C PRO A 174 -6.12 -12.57 26.30
N ALA A 175 -6.82 -13.37 25.49
CA ALA A 175 -7.29 -14.67 25.93
C ALA A 175 -6.10 -15.45 26.53
N PRO A 176 -6.24 -16.07 27.71
CA PRO A 176 -5.16 -16.85 28.29
C PRO A 176 -4.73 -17.88 27.24
N SER A 177 -3.43 -17.92 26.94
CA SER A 177 -2.91 -18.90 26.00
C SER A 177 -3.33 -20.28 26.50
N LYS A 178 -3.94 -21.08 25.63
CA LYS A 178 -4.21 -22.48 25.95
C LYS A 178 -2.83 -23.10 26.23
N SER A 179 -2.50 -23.27 27.50
CA SER A 179 -1.33 -24.04 27.91
C SER A 179 -1.43 -25.38 27.20
N ALA A 180 -0.36 -25.75 26.49
CA ALA A 180 -0.27 -27.03 25.80
C ALA A 180 -0.77 -28.14 26.72
N ALA A 181 -1.79 -28.88 26.27
CA ALA A 181 -2.24 -30.07 26.97
C ALA A 181 -1.04 -31.02 27.14
N PRO A 182 -0.84 -31.64 28.32
CA PRO A 182 0.26 -32.56 28.52
C PRO A 182 0.13 -33.70 27.51
N LYS A 183 1.18 -33.95 26.72
CA LYS A 183 1.24 -35.12 25.83
C LYS A 183 1.08 -36.38 26.68
N ALA A 184 0.02 -37.15 26.42
CA ALA A 184 -0.15 -38.47 27.02
C ALA A 184 1.06 -39.34 26.66
N ALA A 185 1.70 -39.92 27.68
CA ALA A 185 2.81 -40.83 27.52
C ALA A 185 2.35 -42.12 26.81
N THR A 186 2.97 -42.44 25.68
CA THR A 186 2.83 -43.74 25.02
C THR A 186 3.47 -44.84 25.88
N PRO A 187 2.75 -45.93 26.22
CA PRO A 187 3.35 -47.06 26.91
C PRO A 187 4.31 -47.81 26.00
N LYS A 188 5.51 -48.07 26.50
CA LYS A 188 6.57 -48.85 25.87
C LYS A 188 6.20 -50.34 25.97
N SER A 189 5.80 -50.97 24.87
CA SER A 189 5.65 -52.43 24.82
C SER A 189 7.01 -53.09 25.06
N ALA A 190 7.05 -53.94 26.09
CA ALA A 190 8.17 -54.81 26.39
C ALA A 190 8.29 -55.91 25.33
N ALA A 191 9.53 -56.13 24.87
CA ALA A 191 9.89 -57.24 24.01
C ALA A 191 9.76 -58.58 24.76
N LYS A 192 9.29 -59.60 24.06
CA LYS A 192 9.64 -60.99 24.32
C LYS A 192 9.69 -61.77 23.01
#